data_AF-A0A8J3EPJ8-F1
#
_entry.id   AF-A0A8J3EPJ8-F1
#
_cell.length_a   1.000
_cell.length_b   1.000
_cell.length_c   1.000
_cell.angle_alpha   90.00
_cell.angle_beta   90.00
_cell.angle_gamma   90.00
#
_symmetry.space_group_name_H-M   'P 1'
#
loop_
_entity.id
_entity.type
_entity.pdbx_description
1 polymer ?
#
loop_
_entity_poly.entity_id
_entity_poly.type
_entity_poly.pdbx_seq_one_letter_code
_entity_poly.pdbx_strand_id
1 'polypeptide(L)'
;MTDTEATGPESDSDKPVAEKAKRERANRLDLPPGAKHSVLDDLQGILIGALLLSLAITLFREATILTGGVAGVALLIEYATPAPFELAFIILNLPFFVLALLRMGVRFTFATLVTIILVSGLTAVISRYLVIEDINPIFAALAGGVLNGVGIVALFRHRSGVGGLTILSSYMQDRGIARAGHVHLVTDLVIAAVALFVIPADRVALSVLVAVIFSFVLSANHRPGRYFG
;
A
#
# COMPACT_ATOMS: atom_id res chain seq x y z
N MET A 1 -12.84 -2.83 -69.44
CA MET A 1 -12.44 -4.19 -69.05
C MET A 1 -10.93 -4.14 -68.91
N THR A 2 -10.31 -4.18 -67.74
CA THR A 2 -10.74 -4.38 -66.36
C THR A 2 -9.50 -4.03 -65.52
N ASP A 3 -9.72 -3.58 -64.29
CA ASP A 3 -8.71 -3.32 -63.26
C ASP A 3 -7.69 -4.46 -63.09
N THR A 4 -6.51 -4.16 -62.54
CA THR A 4 -5.99 -4.82 -61.33
C THR A 4 -4.70 -4.12 -60.89
N GLU A 5 -4.78 -3.46 -59.74
CA GLU A 5 -3.68 -3.08 -58.86
C GLU A 5 -2.81 -4.29 -58.50
N ALA A 6 -1.49 -4.13 -58.57
CA ALA A 6 -0.55 -5.02 -57.87
C ALA A 6 0.14 -4.20 -56.79
N THR A 7 -0.46 -4.22 -55.60
CA THR A 7 0.13 -3.84 -54.33
C THR A 7 1.40 -4.66 -54.09
N GLY A 8 2.54 -3.99 -53.91
CA GLY A 8 3.78 -4.64 -53.51
C GLY A 8 3.64 -5.26 -52.12
N PRO A 9 4.32 -6.39 -51.84
CA PRO A 9 4.20 -7.06 -50.55
C PRO A 9 4.80 -6.16 -49.46
N GLU A 10 3.97 -5.71 -48.52
CA GLU A 10 4.43 -5.17 -47.24
C GLU A 10 5.39 -6.17 -46.61
N SER A 11 6.64 -5.75 -46.45
CA SER A 11 7.70 -6.60 -45.91
C SER A 11 7.32 -7.02 -44.49
N ASP A 12 7.22 -8.32 -44.26
CA ASP A 12 6.89 -8.98 -42.99
C ASP A 12 8.02 -8.86 -41.93
N SER A 13 8.94 -7.90 -42.12
CA SER A 13 10.16 -7.71 -41.32
C SER A 13 10.00 -6.72 -40.16
N ASP A 14 8.89 -5.98 -40.11
CA ASP A 14 8.65 -4.90 -39.13
C ASP A 14 7.78 -5.30 -37.91
N LYS A 15 7.10 -6.45 -38.01
CA LYS A 15 6.32 -7.03 -36.89
C LYS A 15 7.12 -7.44 -35.65
N PRO A 16 8.37 -7.96 -35.73
CA PRO A 16 9.06 -8.44 -34.54
C PRO A 16 9.51 -7.32 -33.60
N VAL A 17 9.75 -6.10 -34.11
CA VAL A 17 10.21 -4.96 -33.28
C VAL A 17 9.05 -4.37 -32.49
N ALA A 18 7.88 -4.21 -33.11
CA ALA A 18 6.68 -3.68 -32.44
C ALA A 18 6.15 -4.65 -31.37
N GLU A 19 6.18 -5.96 -31.63
CA GLU A 19 5.75 -6.97 -30.66
C GLU A 19 6.76 -7.11 -29.50
N LYS A 20 8.05 -7.01 -29.78
CA LYS A 20 9.12 -7.01 -28.77
C LYS A 20 9.08 -5.77 -27.89
N ALA A 21 8.84 -4.58 -28.46
CA ALA A 21 8.65 -3.34 -27.70
C ALA A 21 7.36 -3.36 -26.83
N LYS A 22 6.31 -4.05 -27.28
CA LYS A 22 5.07 -4.26 -26.51
C LYS A 22 5.26 -5.28 -25.39
N ARG A 23 6.06 -6.33 -25.61
CA ARG A 23 6.50 -7.30 -24.57
C ARG A 23 7.44 -6.66 -23.56
N GLU A 24 8.37 -5.81 -24.00
CA GLU A 24 9.27 -5.03 -23.13
C GLU A 24 8.52 -3.97 -22.31
N ARG A 25 7.51 -3.30 -22.89
CA ARG A 25 6.63 -2.37 -22.14
C ARG A 25 5.71 -3.10 -21.15
N ALA A 26 5.28 -4.32 -21.44
CA ALA A 26 4.48 -5.11 -20.51
C ALA A 26 5.28 -5.62 -19.30
N ASN A 27 6.61 -5.66 -19.39
CA ASN A 27 7.52 -6.12 -18.34
C ASN A 27 8.08 -4.98 -17.45
N ARG A 28 7.75 -3.71 -17.72
CA ARG A 28 8.39 -2.53 -17.11
C ARG A 28 8.04 -2.21 -15.64
N LEU A 29 7.36 -3.13 -14.95
CA LEU A 29 7.43 -3.20 -13.49
C LEU A 29 8.48 -4.25 -13.13
N ASP A 30 9.72 -3.99 -13.54
CA ASP A 30 10.90 -4.73 -13.10
C ASP A 30 11.07 -4.48 -11.60
N LEU A 31 10.31 -5.22 -10.79
CA LEU A 31 10.65 -5.47 -9.41
C LEU A 31 12.05 -6.06 -9.45
N PRO A 32 13.03 -5.43 -8.79
CA PRO A 32 14.42 -5.80 -8.95
C PRO A 32 14.67 -7.28 -8.65
N PRO A 33 15.66 -7.92 -9.29
CA PRO A 33 16.15 -9.22 -8.86
C PRO A 33 16.94 -9.04 -7.55
N GLY A 34 16.21 -8.78 -6.46
CA GLY A 34 16.69 -9.04 -5.11
C GLY A 34 16.77 -10.56 -4.92
N ALA A 35 17.74 -11.02 -4.13
CA ALA A 35 17.95 -12.42 -3.79
C ALA A 35 16.61 -13.16 -3.66
N LYS A 36 16.46 -14.30 -4.33
CA LYS A 36 15.22 -15.11 -4.24
C LYS A 36 15.00 -15.44 -2.77
N HIS A 37 14.18 -14.65 -2.08
CA HIS A 37 13.80 -14.93 -0.72
C HIS A 37 13.17 -16.33 -0.70
N SER A 38 13.59 -17.14 0.26
CA SER A 38 12.92 -18.40 0.52
C SER A 38 11.48 -18.09 0.92
N VAL A 39 10.57 -19.03 0.68
CA VAL A 39 9.19 -18.91 1.18
C VAL A 39 9.15 -18.65 2.68
N LEU A 40 10.14 -19.17 3.42
CA LEU A 40 10.30 -18.94 4.86
C LEU A 40 10.71 -17.50 5.18
N ASP A 41 11.61 -16.90 4.40
CA ASP A 41 12.01 -15.51 4.56
C ASP A 41 10.84 -14.57 4.26
N ASP A 42 10.07 -14.87 3.20
CA ASP A 42 8.86 -14.13 2.85
C ASP A 42 7.81 -14.20 3.96
N LEU A 43 7.57 -15.40 4.51
CA LEU A 43 6.61 -15.58 5.60
C LEU A 43 7.05 -14.84 6.87
N GLN A 44 8.33 -14.95 7.23
CA GLN A 44 8.88 -14.25 8.40
C GLN A 44 8.79 -12.74 8.23
N GLY A 45 9.16 -12.22 7.06
CA GLY A 45 9.09 -10.79 6.76
C GLY A 45 7.66 -10.25 6.78
N ILE A 46 6.71 -11.01 6.22
CA ILE A 46 5.28 -10.67 6.29
C ILE A 46 4.77 -10.67 7.73
N LEU A 47 5.11 -11.68 8.52
CA LEU A 47 4.68 -11.76 9.92
C LEU A 47 5.23 -10.59 10.75
N ILE A 48 6.53 -10.30 10.64
CA ILE A 48 7.16 -9.20 11.38
C ILE A 48 6.56 -7.86 10.93
N GLY A 49 6.43 -7.65 9.63
CA GLY A 49 5.85 -6.42 9.09
C GLY A 49 4.40 -6.22 9.54
N ALA A 50 3.59 -7.27 9.52
CA ALA A 50 2.21 -7.26 9.99
C ALA A 50 2.14 -6.97 11.49
N LEU A 51 2.99 -7.60 12.31
CA LEU A 51 3.05 -7.34 13.75
C LEU A 51 3.39 -5.89 14.08
N LEU A 52 4.42 -5.33 13.43
CA LEU A 52 4.82 -3.94 13.62
C LEU A 52 3.69 -2.98 13.25
N LEU A 53 3.01 -3.26 12.13
CA LEU A 53 1.90 -2.44 11.68
C LEU A 53 0.70 -2.55 12.60
N SER A 54 0.33 -3.75 13.04
CA SER A 54 -0.76 -3.95 14.00
C SER A 54 -0.49 -3.24 15.32
N LEU A 55 0.75 -3.28 15.82
CA LEU A 55 1.13 -2.53 17.02
C LEU A 55 0.98 -1.01 16.78
N ALA A 56 1.44 -0.50 15.63
CA ALA A 56 1.26 0.91 15.28
C ALA A 56 -0.22 1.31 15.26
N ILE A 57 -1.07 0.48 14.64
CA ILE A 57 -2.53 0.69 14.56
C ILE A 57 -3.13 0.71 15.97
N THR A 58 -2.73 -0.20 16.87
CA THR A 58 -3.20 -0.19 18.26
C THR A 58 -2.81 1.12 18.97
N LEU A 59 -1.58 1.61 18.82
CA LEU A 59 -1.18 2.89 19.42
C LEU A 59 -1.99 4.07 18.85
N PHE A 60 -2.23 4.06 17.53
CA PHE A 60 -3.05 5.08 16.88
C PHE A 60 -4.51 5.04 17.36
N ARG A 61 -5.09 3.84 17.48
CA ARG A 61 -6.43 3.60 18.03
C ARG A 61 -6.58 4.25 19.39
N GLU A 62 -5.70 3.92 20.33
CA GLU A 62 -5.75 4.44 21.72
C GLU A 62 -5.54 5.96 21.78
N ALA A 63 -4.71 6.52 20.90
CA ALA A 63 -4.49 7.97 20.83
C ALA A 63 -5.54 8.71 19.96
N THR A 64 -6.50 8.02 19.35
CA THR A 64 -7.46 8.58 18.38
C THR A 64 -6.77 9.30 17.21
N ILE A 65 -5.68 8.73 16.71
CA ILE A 65 -4.87 9.28 15.61
C ILE A 65 -5.09 8.43 14.37
N LEU A 66 -4.98 9.04 13.19
CA LEU A 66 -5.10 8.36 11.91
C LEU A 66 -3.73 8.14 11.27
N THR A 67 -3.66 7.09 10.46
CA THR A 67 -2.61 6.89 9.47
C THR A 67 -3.16 7.19 8.07
N GLY A 68 -2.30 7.19 7.05
CA GLY A 68 -2.73 7.36 5.66
C GLY A 68 -3.33 6.08 5.06
N GLY A 69 -3.86 6.21 3.84
CA GLY A 69 -4.32 5.07 3.05
C GLY A 69 -5.51 4.29 3.65
N VAL A 70 -5.63 3.00 3.31
CA VAL A 70 -6.83 2.19 3.64
C VAL A 70 -6.96 1.95 5.14
N ALA A 71 -5.83 1.79 5.85
CA ALA A 71 -5.83 1.67 7.30
C ALA A 71 -6.34 2.95 7.99
N GLY A 72 -5.99 4.12 7.44
CA GLY A 72 -6.55 5.41 7.88
C GLY A 72 -8.06 5.47 7.75
N VAL A 73 -8.59 5.10 6.58
CA VAL A 73 -10.03 5.05 6.35
C VAL A 73 -10.71 4.06 7.31
N ALA A 74 -10.11 2.90 7.54
CA ALA A 74 -10.64 1.90 8.47
C ALA A 74 -10.70 2.42 9.92
N LEU A 75 -9.66 3.11 10.40
CA LEU A 75 -9.66 3.75 11.73
C LEU A 75 -10.71 4.86 11.81
N LEU A 76 -10.84 5.66 10.74
CA LEU A 76 -11.84 6.72 10.69
C LEU A 76 -13.28 6.16 10.76
N ILE A 77 -13.53 5.02 10.11
CA ILE A 77 -14.81 4.30 10.23
C ILE A 77 -15.03 3.82 11.66
N GLU A 78 -14.01 3.26 12.31
CA GLU A 78 -14.08 2.83 13.72
C GLU A 78 -14.34 3.99 14.68
N TYR A 79 -13.81 5.19 14.40
CA TYR A 79 -14.08 6.37 15.23
C TYR A 79 -15.46 6.98 14.97
N ALA A 80 -15.98 6.88 13.75
CA ALA A 80 -17.27 7.44 13.36
C ALA A 80 -18.45 6.49 13.61
N THR A 81 -18.20 5.18 13.74
CA THR A 81 -19.25 4.15 13.78
C THR A 81 -18.90 3.02 14.76
N PRO A 82 -19.87 2.17 15.15
CA PRO A 82 -19.58 0.99 15.98
C PRO A 82 -18.83 -0.13 15.24
N ALA A 83 -18.45 0.04 13.98
CA ALA A 83 -17.81 -1.00 13.20
C ALA A 83 -16.34 -1.17 13.61
N PRO A 84 -15.88 -2.39 13.92
CA PRO A 84 -14.49 -2.61 14.32
C PRO A 84 -13.54 -2.42 13.14
N PHE A 85 -12.37 -1.83 13.40
CA PHE A 85 -11.32 -1.60 12.39
C PHE A 85 -10.98 -2.88 11.63
N GLU A 86 -10.90 -4.02 12.32
CA GLU A 86 -10.46 -5.29 11.74
C GLU A 86 -11.37 -5.71 10.59
N LEU A 87 -12.67 -5.49 10.73
CA LEU A 87 -13.67 -5.76 9.69
C LEU A 87 -13.64 -4.70 8.60
N ALA A 88 -13.61 -3.41 8.99
CA ALA A 88 -13.56 -2.30 8.04
C ALA A 88 -12.34 -2.41 7.12
N PHE A 89 -11.18 -2.75 7.67
CA PHE A 89 -9.92 -2.89 6.93
C PHE A 89 -9.98 -4.02 5.90
N ILE A 90 -10.57 -5.17 6.23
CA ILE A 90 -10.76 -6.28 5.28
C ILE A 90 -11.71 -5.85 4.16
N ILE A 91 -12.88 -5.30 4.50
CA ILE A 91 -13.92 -4.93 3.53
C ILE A 91 -13.40 -3.86 2.57
N LEU A 92 -12.74 -2.83 3.08
CA LEU A 92 -12.18 -1.75 2.26
C LEU A 92 -11.10 -2.25 1.30
N ASN A 93 -10.38 -3.33 1.64
CA ASN A 93 -9.36 -3.89 0.75
C ASN A 93 -9.93 -4.83 -0.33
N LEU A 94 -11.13 -5.39 -0.16
CA LEU A 94 -11.76 -6.30 -1.14
C LEU A 94 -11.77 -5.78 -2.59
N PRO A 95 -12.21 -4.54 -2.90
CA PRO A 95 -12.22 -4.05 -4.28
C PRO A 95 -10.82 -3.98 -4.89
N PHE A 96 -9.79 -3.80 -4.07
CA PHE A 96 -8.41 -3.70 -4.53
C PHE A 96 -7.74 -5.04 -4.77
N PHE A 97 -8.26 -6.15 -4.22
CA PHE A 97 -7.76 -7.50 -4.55
C PHE A 97 -8.00 -7.85 -6.02
N VAL A 98 -9.15 -7.43 -6.57
CA VAL A 98 -9.44 -7.59 -8.00
C VAL A 98 -8.39 -6.84 -8.82
N LEU A 99 -8.12 -5.58 -8.47
CA LEU A 99 -7.10 -4.78 -9.15
C LEU A 99 -5.69 -5.36 -9.00
N ALA A 100 -5.35 -5.86 -7.81
CA ALA A 100 -4.08 -6.51 -7.51
C ALA A 100 -3.88 -7.75 -8.39
N LEU A 101 -4.89 -8.62 -8.50
CA LEU A 101 -4.84 -9.84 -9.29
C LEU A 101 -4.59 -9.54 -10.76
N LEU A 102 -5.25 -8.51 -11.30
CA LEU A 102 -5.14 -8.12 -12.70
C LEU A 102 -3.80 -7.45 -13.04
N ARG A 103 -3.10 -6.84 -12.06
CA ARG A 103 -1.91 -6.00 -12.32
C ARG A 103 -0.62 -6.49 -11.71
N MET A 104 -0.66 -6.93 -10.45
CA MET A 104 0.52 -7.34 -9.68
C MET A 104 0.75 -8.87 -9.76
N GLY A 105 -0.28 -9.61 -10.17
CA GLY A 105 -0.24 -11.07 -10.32
C GLY A 105 -0.55 -11.83 -9.03
N VAL A 106 -0.79 -13.13 -9.19
CA VAL A 106 -1.34 -14.02 -8.15
C VAL A 106 -0.49 -14.04 -6.88
N ARG A 107 0.84 -14.10 -7.00
CA ARG A 107 1.76 -14.18 -5.85
C ARG A 107 1.65 -12.95 -4.95
N PHE A 108 1.65 -11.75 -5.54
CA PHE A 108 1.51 -10.51 -4.78
C PHE A 108 0.13 -10.40 -4.13
N THR A 109 -0.92 -10.74 -4.88
CA THR A 109 -2.30 -10.69 -4.37
C THR A 109 -2.49 -11.62 -3.17
N PHE A 110 -1.97 -12.84 -3.24
CA PHE A 110 -2.06 -13.78 -2.13
C PHE A 110 -1.25 -13.29 -0.91
N ALA A 111 -0.03 -12.81 -1.10
CA ALA A 111 0.78 -12.24 -0.01
C ALA A 111 0.08 -11.05 0.67
N THR A 112 -0.54 -10.18 -0.13
CA THR A 112 -1.31 -9.02 0.34
C THR A 112 -2.57 -9.45 1.11
N LEU A 113 -3.29 -10.47 0.62
CA LEU A 113 -4.44 -11.04 1.32
C LEU A 113 -4.03 -11.61 2.69
N VAL A 114 -2.97 -12.41 2.73
CA VAL A 114 -2.41 -12.94 3.98
C VAL A 114 -2.01 -11.81 4.92
N THR A 115 -1.38 -10.76 4.40
CA THR A 115 -0.98 -9.58 5.19
C THR A 115 -2.19 -8.86 5.78
N ILE A 116 -3.25 -8.63 5.00
CA ILE A 116 -4.46 -7.95 5.50
C ILE A 116 -5.15 -8.79 6.57
N ILE A 117 -5.26 -10.10 6.38
CA ILE A 117 -5.82 -11.01 7.38
C ILE A 117 -4.96 -11.01 8.65
N LEU A 118 -3.64 -11.08 8.51
CA LEU A 118 -2.71 -11.04 9.64
C LEU A 118 -2.81 -9.72 10.39
N VAL A 119 -2.81 -8.58 9.69
CA VAL A 119 -2.90 -7.25 10.32
C VAL A 119 -4.22 -7.12 11.08
N SER A 120 -5.36 -7.47 10.47
CA SER A 120 -6.65 -7.46 11.17
C SER A 120 -6.65 -8.41 12.37
N GLY A 121 -6.20 -9.66 12.21
CA GLY A 121 -6.19 -10.65 13.28
C GLY A 121 -5.25 -10.27 14.44
N LEU A 122 -4.03 -9.83 14.13
CA LEU A 122 -3.06 -9.39 15.12
C LEU A 122 -3.52 -8.13 15.83
N THR A 123 -4.12 -7.15 15.15
CA THR A 123 -4.69 -5.97 15.81
C THR A 123 -5.80 -6.37 16.78
N ALA A 124 -6.68 -7.32 16.41
CA ALA A 124 -7.72 -7.84 17.29
C ALA A 124 -7.12 -8.51 18.56
N VAL A 125 -6.08 -9.33 18.37
CA VAL A 125 -5.38 -10.03 19.46
C VAL A 125 -4.68 -9.02 20.37
N ILE A 126 -3.92 -8.08 19.79
CA ILE A 126 -3.18 -7.07 20.55
C ILE A 126 -4.17 -6.24 21.36
N SER A 127 -5.23 -5.68 20.77
CA SER A 127 -6.20 -4.88 21.52
C SER A 127 -6.97 -5.67 22.59
N ARG A 128 -7.06 -6.99 22.46
CA ARG A 128 -7.67 -7.84 23.49
C ARG A 128 -6.74 -8.11 24.68
N TYR A 129 -5.44 -8.26 24.45
CA TYR A 129 -4.49 -8.72 25.47
C TYR A 129 -3.51 -7.64 25.96
N LEU A 130 -3.32 -6.56 25.19
CA LEU A 130 -2.52 -5.40 25.56
C LEU A 130 -3.47 -4.27 25.95
N VAL A 131 -3.61 -4.05 27.26
CA VAL A 131 -4.39 -2.94 27.81
C VAL A 131 -3.46 -1.75 27.96
N ILE A 132 -3.79 -0.65 27.29
CA ILE A 132 -3.10 0.64 27.40
C ILE A 132 -4.03 1.57 28.17
N GLU A 133 -3.73 1.83 29.44
CA GLU A 133 -4.60 2.67 30.29
C GLU A 133 -4.55 4.14 29.88
N ASP A 134 -3.35 4.65 29.62
CA ASP A 134 -3.14 5.99 29.10
C ASP A 134 -1.94 5.98 28.15
N ILE A 135 -2.03 6.80 27.11
CA ILE A 135 -0.93 7.00 26.17
C ILE A 135 -0.85 8.46 25.77
N ASN A 136 0.34 9.03 25.92
CA ASN A 136 0.59 10.36 25.41
C ASN A 136 0.41 10.37 23.87
N PRO A 137 -0.46 11.25 23.32
CA PRO A 137 -0.77 11.22 21.89
C PRO A 137 0.43 11.55 20.99
N ILE A 138 1.34 12.41 21.48
CA ILE A 138 2.57 12.75 20.76
C ILE A 138 3.47 11.52 20.70
N PHE A 139 3.61 10.79 21.81
CA PHE A 139 4.36 9.54 21.83
C PHE A 139 3.76 8.50 20.88
N ALA A 140 2.43 8.34 20.90
CA ALA A 140 1.73 7.43 19.98
C ALA A 140 1.99 7.80 18.51
N ALA A 141 1.95 9.09 18.17
CA ALA A 141 2.26 9.57 16.83
C ALA A 141 3.71 9.26 16.42
N LEU A 142 4.67 9.52 17.31
CA LEU A 142 6.09 9.29 17.05
C LEU A 142 6.43 7.79 16.91
N ALA A 143 6.11 7.02 17.95
CA ALA A 143 6.41 5.60 18.02
C ALA A 143 5.60 4.82 16.97
N GLY A 144 4.28 5.06 16.91
CA GLY A 144 3.41 4.45 15.92
C GLY A 144 3.81 4.84 14.49
N GLY A 145 4.20 6.09 14.24
CA GLY A 145 4.67 6.53 12.92
C GLY A 145 5.92 5.77 12.44
N VAL A 146 6.89 5.56 13.33
CA VAL A 146 8.09 4.77 13.03
C VAL A 146 7.74 3.29 12.82
N LEU A 147 6.95 2.69 13.70
CA LEU A 147 6.52 1.30 13.59
C LEU A 147 5.74 1.04 12.28
N ASN A 148 4.80 1.94 11.95
CA ASN A 148 4.04 1.92 10.71
C ASN A 148 4.97 2.01 9.48
N GLY A 149 5.91 2.96 9.47
CA GLY A 149 6.87 3.10 8.38
C GLY A 149 7.77 1.89 8.19
N VAL A 150 8.36 1.37 9.28
CA VAL A 150 9.24 0.19 9.22
C VAL A 150 8.45 -1.06 8.81
N GLY A 151 7.24 -1.25 9.35
CA GLY A 151 6.37 -2.36 9.02
C GLY A 151 5.99 -2.36 7.54
N ILE A 152 5.57 -1.22 6.99
CA ILE A 152 5.24 -1.08 5.57
C ILE A 152 6.47 -1.32 4.68
N VAL A 153 7.65 -0.79 5.05
CA VAL A 153 8.90 -1.05 4.31
C VAL A 153 9.26 -2.54 4.31
N ALA A 154 9.09 -3.23 5.45
CA ALA A 154 9.32 -4.67 5.54
C ALA A 154 8.38 -5.45 4.61
N LEU A 155 7.08 -5.11 4.62
CA LEU A 155 6.07 -5.76 3.78
C LEU A 155 6.34 -5.56 2.28
N PHE A 156 6.75 -4.36 1.88
CA PHE A 156 7.12 -4.11 0.48
C PHE A 156 8.36 -4.88 0.03
N ARG A 157 9.34 -5.12 0.90
CA ARG A 157 10.52 -5.95 0.56
C ARG A 157 10.14 -7.39 0.21
N HIS A 158 9.09 -7.90 0.83
CA HIS A 158 8.57 -9.25 0.58
C HIS A 158 7.40 -9.28 -0.41
N ARG A 159 7.29 -8.26 -1.28
CA ARG A 159 6.27 -8.15 -2.34
C ARG A 159 4.84 -8.30 -1.79
N SER A 160 4.59 -7.68 -0.64
CA SER A 160 3.27 -7.62 -0.04
C SER A 160 2.80 -6.18 0.12
N GLY A 161 1.52 -5.92 -0.16
CA GLY A 161 0.87 -4.64 0.07
C GLY A 161 0.10 -4.60 1.39
N VAL A 162 -0.18 -3.39 1.87
CA VAL A 162 -1.04 -3.17 3.06
C VAL A 162 -2.16 -2.17 2.83
N GLY A 163 -2.27 -1.68 1.60
CA GLY A 163 -3.32 -0.76 1.22
C GLY A 163 -3.57 -0.84 -0.27
N GLY A 164 -4.81 -1.13 -0.62
CA GLY A 164 -5.27 -1.10 -1.99
C GLY A 164 -5.09 0.24 -2.73
N LEU A 165 -5.05 1.35 -1.98
CA LEU A 165 -4.79 2.69 -2.53
C LEU A 165 -3.41 2.84 -3.18
N THR A 166 -2.41 2.07 -2.72
CA THR A 166 -1.09 2.04 -3.38
C THR A 166 -1.18 1.33 -4.74
N ILE A 167 -1.98 0.28 -4.84
CA ILE A 167 -2.22 -0.43 -6.09
C ILE A 167 -3.00 0.45 -7.06
N LEU A 168 -4.01 1.16 -6.54
CA LEU A 168 -4.80 2.12 -7.32
C LEU A 168 -3.97 3.28 -7.85
N SER A 169 -3.13 3.89 -7.00
CA SER A 169 -2.28 5.01 -7.42
C SER A 169 -1.24 4.58 -8.46
N SER A 170 -0.62 3.40 -8.31
CA SER A 170 0.23 2.81 -9.35
C SER A 170 -0.54 2.55 -10.64
N TYR A 171 -1.76 2.03 -10.54
CA TYR A 171 -2.61 1.78 -11.69
C TYR A 171 -2.93 3.06 -12.47
N MET A 172 -3.27 4.15 -11.77
CA MET A 172 -3.54 5.45 -12.38
C MET A 172 -2.29 6.04 -13.04
N GLN A 173 -1.12 5.83 -12.45
CA GLN A 173 0.16 6.25 -13.02
C GLN A 173 0.49 5.51 -14.31
N ASP A 174 0.32 4.19 -14.34
CA ASP A 174 0.58 3.37 -15.53
C ASP A 174 -0.34 3.73 -16.70
N ARG A 175 -1.54 4.23 -16.40
CA ARG A 175 -2.52 4.70 -17.39
C ARG A 175 -2.27 6.14 -17.84
N GLY A 176 -1.27 6.83 -17.28
CA GLY A 176 -1.01 8.24 -17.57
C GLY A 176 -2.07 9.20 -17.02
N ILE A 177 -2.93 8.75 -16.10
CA ILE A 177 -4.03 9.55 -15.54
C ILE A 177 -3.47 10.56 -14.52
N ALA A 178 -2.67 10.07 -13.57
CA ALA A 178 -2.08 10.89 -12.51
C ALA A 178 -0.82 10.22 -11.95
N ARG A 179 0.14 11.02 -11.45
CA ARG A 179 1.33 10.49 -10.78
C ARG A 179 0.91 9.84 -9.45
N ALA A 180 1.44 8.65 -9.13
CA ALA A 180 1.03 7.90 -7.93
C ALA A 180 1.16 8.71 -6.63
N GLY A 181 2.24 9.50 -6.50
CA GLY A 181 2.42 10.39 -5.35
C GLY A 181 1.33 11.45 -5.19
N HIS A 182 0.79 11.98 -6.30
CA HIS A 182 -0.32 12.96 -6.23
C HIS A 182 -1.62 12.27 -5.81
N VAL A 183 -1.87 11.05 -6.29
CA VAL A 183 -3.06 10.27 -5.91
C VAL A 183 -3.02 9.96 -4.41
N HIS A 184 -1.89 9.53 -3.86
CA HIS A 184 -1.74 9.33 -2.42
C HIS A 184 -1.96 10.63 -1.64
N LEU A 185 -1.30 11.73 -2.04
CA LEU A 185 -1.42 13.01 -1.35
C LEU A 185 -2.86 13.53 -1.33
N VAL A 186 -3.57 13.45 -2.46
CA VAL A 186 -5.00 13.82 -2.51
C VAL A 186 -5.83 12.91 -1.62
N THR A 187 -5.56 11.61 -1.62
CA THR A 187 -6.31 10.66 -0.78
C THR A 187 -6.11 10.96 0.70
N ASP A 188 -4.87 11.17 1.14
CA ASP A 188 -4.55 11.48 2.53
C ASP A 188 -5.12 12.85 2.94
N LEU A 189 -5.11 13.85 2.05
CA LEU A 189 -5.77 15.14 2.29
C LEU A 189 -7.28 14.99 2.46
N VAL A 190 -7.93 14.17 1.62
CA VAL A 190 -9.36 13.90 1.74
C VAL A 190 -9.65 13.20 3.07
N ILE A 191 -8.85 12.20 3.45
CA ILE A 191 -8.99 11.52 4.75
C ILE A 191 -8.84 12.51 5.90
N ALA A 192 -7.81 13.36 5.88
CA ALA A 192 -7.58 14.37 6.92
C ALA A 192 -8.72 15.41 6.97
N ALA A 193 -9.24 15.83 5.82
CA ALA A 193 -10.37 16.77 5.75
C ALA A 193 -11.65 16.15 6.35
N VAL A 194 -11.94 14.89 6.03
CA VAL A 194 -13.08 14.18 6.64
C VAL A 194 -12.85 13.95 8.14
N ALA A 195 -11.61 13.65 8.54
CA ALA A 195 -11.25 13.43 9.93
C ALA A 195 -11.53 14.64 10.83
N LEU A 196 -11.42 15.87 10.33
CA LEU A 196 -11.75 17.09 11.09
C LEU A 196 -13.22 17.15 11.56
N PHE A 197 -14.11 16.38 10.94
CA PHE A 197 -15.51 16.27 11.35
C PHE A 197 -15.77 15.13 12.35
N VAL A 198 -14.81 14.23 12.55
CA VAL A 198 -14.96 13.01 13.36
C VAL A 198 -14.10 13.06 14.62
N ILE A 199 -12.87 13.57 14.52
CA ILE A 199 -11.90 13.59 15.61
C ILE A 199 -11.40 15.02 15.88
N PRO A 200 -10.90 15.32 17.09
CA PRO A 200 -10.38 16.64 17.44
C PRO A 200 -9.22 17.10 16.53
N ALA A 201 -9.15 18.41 16.26
CA ALA A 201 -8.19 18.98 15.33
C ALA A 201 -6.71 18.78 15.74
N ASP A 202 -6.42 18.71 17.04
CA ASP A 202 -5.10 18.35 17.56
C ASP A 202 -4.70 16.93 17.15
N ARG A 203 -5.65 15.98 17.13
CA ARG A 203 -5.41 14.60 16.69
C ARG A 203 -5.22 14.49 15.18
N VAL A 204 -5.94 15.32 14.41
CA VAL A 204 -5.69 15.45 12.97
C VAL A 204 -4.28 15.99 12.70
N ALA A 205 -3.84 17.01 13.45
CA ALA A 205 -2.46 17.53 13.34
C ALA A 205 -1.41 16.46 13.66
N LEU A 206 -1.65 15.63 14.67
CA LEU A 206 -0.79 14.47 14.96
C LEU A 206 -0.82 13.41 13.87
N SER A 207 -1.95 13.22 13.17
CA SER A 207 -2.05 12.32 12.02
C SER A 207 -1.20 12.81 10.84
N VAL A 208 -1.14 14.13 10.64
CA VAL A 208 -0.20 14.74 9.67
C VAL A 208 1.24 14.48 10.09
N LEU A 209 1.57 14.58 11.38
CA LEU A 209 2.90 14.22 11.88
C LEU A 209 3.24 12.75 11.61
N VAL A 210 2.29 11.83 11.82
CA VAL A 210 2.46 10.40 11.46
C VAL A 210 2.79 10.25 9.97
N ALA A 211 2.09 10.95 9.08
CA ALA A 211 2.37 10.91 7.64
C ALA A 211 3.78 11.45 7.29
N VAL A 212 4.24 12.49 7.98
CA VAL A 212 5.60 13.03 7.82
C VAL A 212 6.66 12.02 8.26
N ILE A 213 6.46 11.39 9.43
CA ILE A 213 7.39 10.37 9.96
C ILE A 213 7.42 9.15 9.05
N PHE A 214 6.26 8.68 8.62
CA PHE A 214 6.13 7.61 7.64
C PHE A 214 6.92 7.94 6.36
N SER A 215 6.75 9.14 5.82
CA SER A 215 7.45 9.61 4.63
C SER A 215 8.96 9.66 4.83
N PHE A 216 9.42 10.12 6.00
CA PHE A 216 10.83 10.13 6.36
C PHE A 216 11.41 8.71 6.44
N VAL A 217 10.74 7.80 7.14
CA VAL A 217 11.16 6.38 7.23
C VAL A 217 11.21 5.75 5.85
N LEU A 218 10.21 6.00 5.02
CA LEU A 218 10.18 5.52 3.64
C LEU A 218 11.36 6.11 2.84
N SER A 219 11.60 7.42 2.91
CA SER A 219 12.70 8.09 2.21
C SER A 219 14.08 7.62 2.69
N ALA A 220 14.26 7.38 3.98
CA ALA A 220 15.54 6.92 4.55
C ALA A 220 15.83 5.47 4.16
N ASN A 221 14.79 4.65 4.01
CA ASN A 221 14.90 3.26 3.56
C ASN A 221 14.85 3.12 2.04
N HIS A 222 14.37 4.13 1.32
CA HIS A 222 14.37 4.18 -0.13
C HIS A 222 15.75 4.63 -0.62
N ARG A 223 16.51 3.70 -1.21
CA ARG A 223 17.75 4.03 -1.92
C ARG A 223 17.47 4.07 -3.43
N PRO A 224 17.42 5.27 -4.06
CA PRO A 224 17.39 5.39 -5.51
C PRO A 224 18.70 4.82 -6.08
N GLY A 225 18.63 3.97 -7.11
CA GLY A 225 19.81 3.61 -7.90
C GLY A 225 20.54 2.30 -7.59
N ARG A 226 20.05 1.44 -6.69
CA ARG A 226 20.60 0.07 -6.52
C ARG A 226 19.84 -1.02 -7.30
N TYR A 227 18.99 -0.59 -8.23
CA TYR A 227 18.12 -1.44 -9.05
C TYR A 227 18.15 -1.08 -10.54
N PHE A 228 19.12 -0.26 -10.96
CA PHE A 228 19.55 -0.18 -12.35
C PHE A 228 20.85 -0.97 -12.44
N GLY A 229 20.71 -2.30 -12.42
CA GLY A 229 21.69 -3.23 -12.95
C GLY A 229 21.16 -3.76 -14.27
#